data_AF-A0A6L8GNS8-F1
#
_entry.id   AF-A0A6L8GNS8-F1
#
_cell.length_a   1.000
_cell.length_b   1.000
_cell.length_c   1.000
_cell.angle_alpha   90.00
_cell.angle_beta   90.00
_cell.angle_gamma   90.00
#
_symmetry.space_group_name_H-M   'P 1'
#
loop_
_entity.id
_entity.type
_entity.pdbx_description
1 polymer ?
#
loop_
_entity_poly.entity_id
_entity_poly.type
_entity_poly.pdbx_seq_one_letter_code
_entity_poly.pdbx_strand_id
1 'polypeptide(L)' 'MIQQETYLNVADNSGARKIQCIRVLGNRGRYAHVGDVIVA' A
#
# COMPACT_ATOMS: atom_id res chain seq x y z
N MET A 1 3.66 5.58 -6.92
CA MET A 1 3.58 6.55 -5.82
C MET A 1 2.29 6.27 -5.06
N ILE A 2 2.40 5.81 -3.81
CA ILE A 2 1.27 5.43 -2.96
C ILE A 2 1.41 6.20 -1.65
N GLN A 3 0.33 6.79 -1.17
CA GLN A 3 0.30 7.51 0.12
C GLN A 3 -0.78 6.90 1.03
N GLN A 4 -0.81 7.35 2.29
CA GLN A 4 -1.90 7.00 3.20
C GLN A 4 -3.26 7.32 2.56
N GLU A 5 -4.25 6.49 2.88
CA GLU A 5 -5.62 6.55 2.37
C GLU A 5 -5.80 6.22 0.88
N THR A 6 -4.73 5.86 0.17
CA THR A 6 -4.81 5.38 -1.22
C THR A 6 -5.45 3.99 -1.28
N TYR A 7 -6.45 3.81 -2.14
CA TYR A 7 -7.01 2.49 -2.44
C TYR A 7 -6.24 1.80 -3.56
N LEU A 8 -5.93 0.52 -3.35
CA LEU A 8 -5.19 -0.34 -4.28
C LEU A 8 -6.01 -1.59 -4.60
N ASN A 9 -5.91 -2.08 -5.83
CA ASN A 9 -6.43 -3.40 -6.18
C ASN A 9 -5.44 -4.46 -5.72
N VAL A 10 -5.94 -5.56 -5.17
CA VAL A 10 -5.12 -6.70 -4.78
C VAL A 10 -4.82 -7.53 -6.02
N ALA A 11 -3.56 -7.91 -6.21
CA ALA A 11 -3.08 -8.61 -7.40
C ALA A 11 -2.96 -10.13 -7.21
N ASP A 12 -3.14 -10.63 -5.99
CA ASP A 12 -3.07 -12.05 -5.67
C ASP A 12 -4.46 -12.68 -5.50
N ASN A 13 -4.49 -13.93 -5.05
CA ASN A 13 -5.69 -14.72 -4.81
C ASN A 13 -6.06 -14.83 -3.32
N SER A 14 -5.61 -13.90 -2.47
CA SER A 14 -5.87 -13.92 -1.02
C SER A 14 -7.32 -13.60 -0.63
N GLY A 15 -8.19 -13.29 -1.60
CA GLY A 15 -9.63 -13.10 -1.41
C GLY A 15 -10.07 -11.64 -1.21
N ALA A 16 -9.13 -10.72 -0.96
CA ALA A 16 -9.39 -9.28 -0.98
C ALA A 16 -9.44 -8.75 -2.42
N ARG A 17 -10.33 -7.79 -2.70
CA ARG A 17 -10.43 -7.12 -4.02
C ARG A 17 -9.72 -5.77 -4.04
N LYS A 18 -9.93 -4.98 -2.98
CA LYS A 18 -9.34 -3.67 -2.78
C LYS A 18 -8.92 -3.53 -1.32
N ILE A 19 -7.84 -2.79 -1.09
CA ILE A 19 -7.28 -2.47 0.22
C ILE A 19 -6.93 -0.98 0.28
N GLN A 20 -6.83 -0.41 1.47
CA GLN A 20 -6.46 0.98 1.68
C GLN A 20 -5.11 1.05 2.37
N CYS A 21 -4.17 1.86 1.86
CA CYS A 21 -2.89 2.06 2.54
C CYS A 21 -3.09 2.82 3.88
N ILE A 22 -2.84 2.17 5.01
CA ILE A 22 -2.92 2.76 6.35
C ILE A 22 -1.60 3.46 6.71
N ARG A 23 -0.46 2.84 6.38
CA ARG A 23 0.88 3.37 6.68
C ARG A 23 1.93 2.82 5.72
N VAL A 24 2.84 3.69 5.29
CA VAL A 24 4.06 3.29 4.56
C VAL A 24 5.15 2.91 5.57
N LEU A 25 5.83 1.79 5.37
CA LEU A 25 6.90 1.31 6.24
C LEU A 25 8.29 1.62 5.67
N GLY A 26 9.31 1.58 6.53
CA GLY A 26 10.73 1.64 6.14
C GLY A 26 11.26 3.02 5.75
N ASN A 27 10.43 3.91 5.22
CA ASN A 27 10.84 5.24 4.78
C ASN A 27 10.31 6.34 5.72
N ARG A 28 11.09 7.40 5.95
CA ARG A 28 10.60 8.67 6.53
C ARG A 28 9.76 9.48 5.51
N GLY A 29 9.74 9.03 4.25
CA GLY A 29 9.00 9.65 3.16
C GLY A 29 7.49 9.50 3.29
N ARG A 30 6.77 10.45 2.70
CA ARG A 30 5.30 10.49 2.64
C ARG A 30 4.71 9.47 1.65
N TYR A 31 5.56 8.87 0.81
CA TYR A 31 5.17 8.09 -0.35
C TYR A 31 5.94 6.77 -0.44
N ALA A 32 5.24 5.71 -0.83
CA ALA A 32 5.79 4.43 -1.26
C ALA A 32 5.93 4.35 -2.78
N HIS A 33 6.96 3.63 -3.22
CA HIS A 33 7.26 3.28 -4.61
C HIS A 33 7.14 1.77 -4.81
N VAL A 34 7.33 1.31 -6.04
CA VAL A 34 7.29 -0.12 -6.36
C VAL A 34 8.39 -0.84 -5.59
N GLY A 35 8.02 -1.90 -4.86
CA GLY A 35 8.94 -2.68 -4.02
C GLY A 35 8.90 -2.31 -2.54
N ASP A 36 8.32 -1.16 -2.17
CA ASP A 36 8.13 -0.79 -0.77
C ASP A 36 6.97 -1.57 -0.13
N VAL A 37 7.09 -1.84 1.18
CA VAL A 37 6.05 -2.53 1.97
C VAL A 37 5.16 -1.50 2.68
N ILE A 38 3.86 -1.74 2.65
CA ILE A 38 2.86 -0.92 3.35
C ILE A 38 2.05 -1.78 4.32
N VAL A 39 1.42 -1.12 5.30
CA VAL A 39 0.33 -1.69 6.10
C VAL A 39 -0.98 -1.28 5.44
N ALA A 40 -1.86 -2.25 5.20
CA ALA A 40 -3.13 -2.07 4.50
C ALA A 40 -4.31 -2.70 5.26
#